data_AF-A0A016UPU2-F1
#
_entry.id   AF-A0A016UPU2-F1
#
_cell.length_a   1.000
_cell.length_b   1.000
_cell.length_c   1.000
_cell.angle_alpha   90.00
_cell.angle_beta   90.00
_cell.angle_gamma   90.00
#
_symmetry.space_group_name_H-M   'P 1'
#
loop_
_entity.id
_entity.type
_entity.pdbx_description
1 polymer ?
#
loop_
_entity_poly.entity_id
_entity_poly.type
_entity_poly.pdbx_seq_one_letter_code
_entity_poly.pdbx_strand_id
1 'polypeptide(L)'
;MKKSYDKRHSADASRLPTIGSRVFMKLPAEKSKSKYPKLTNEWDGPFRVLDASETSALISRIGADEEPLRIQMDMLRVCPEELTLETVVTKTRQRQRRKRGRVRASRVTVVDTAQLNTSICCHFRAVTEFEVPDSTHCLHGQFRCVGQQMPLVPGVPQLPPPCRVSTAITAGQIIPELPEPAYSHRVENVLEAARIIAVWQGCGTLAEKITWIVDPAHRRISPRSVALAYAFFKSRCMHVAIMASTVPSQGIMRHAPIPGWGCDMVHIFELAWTMACRISWNDTTQKMMRMEHRKAVVIVPHNLRTLKRVNGWKDTIVFYYRMFKEIHLRRTELFDDNLGIVVIVLPSVEPRPGSWLPLVHAVNMWLACGCRVCLIAGPRTQDESSWFRVAEQARKHVNGFLEGHVEYMMQIVDKLPVMAGAMDTASPCFAVAITEDEHTPIPERQARLFYEMTRRQLQPWASLECIPEMPPQKHPAVRQQEPVGHEREYAAIKEGRVQKRAERRKEQRKRRSQMRAAAKELSQLIVTDRKED
;
A
#
# COMPACT_ATOMS: atom_id res chain seq x y z
N MET A 1 -4.23 -37.04 12.05
CA MET A 1 -5.44 -36.70 11.29
C MET A 1 -5.83 -37.81 10.31
N LYS A 2 -5.00 -38.17 9.32
CA LYS A 2 -5.31 -39.22 8.32
C LYS A 2 -5.54 -40.63 8.89
N LYS A 3 -4.64 -41.17 9.73
CA LYS A 3 -4.83 -42.46 10.42
C LYS A 3 -6.11 -42.53 11.26
N SER A 4 -6.52 -41.39 11.81
CA SER A 4 -7.73 -41.24 12.64
C SER A 4 -9.00 -41.20 11.79
N TYR A 5 -8.90 -40.71 10.55
CA TYR A 5 -9.99 -40.66 9.57
C TYR A 5 -10.20 -42.03 8.91
N ASP A 6 -9.11 -42.68 8.49
CA ASP A 6 -9.10 -44.01 7.86
C ASP A 6 -9.69 -45.08 8.81
N LYS A 7 -9.42 -44.98 10.11
CA LYS A 7 -9.98 -45.85 11.16
C LYS A 7 -11.47 -45.60 11.44
N ARG A 8 -11.98 -44.39 11.19
CA ARG A 8 -13.38 -44.01 11.47
C ARG A 8 -14.34 -44.33 10.32
N HIS A 9 -13.85 -44.33 9.07
CA HIS A 9 -14.69 -44.50 7.88
C HIS A 9 -14.47 -45.86 7.19
N SER A 10 -13.75 -46.79 7.85
CA SER A 10 -13.39 -48.10 7.29
C SER A 10 -12.89 -47.96 5.84
N ALA A 11 -12.03 -46.97 5.61
CA ALA A 11 -11.46 -46.68 4.30
C ALA A 11 -10.44 -47.77 3.98
N ASP A 12 -10.96 -48.94 3.60
CA ASP A 12 -10.19 -50.11 3.30
C ASP A 12 -9.41 -49.85 2.01
N ALA A 13 -8.09 -50.02 2.07
CA ALA A 13 -7.23 -49.88 0.90
C ALA A 13 -7.54 -50.95 -0.17
N SER A 14 -8.31 -51.98 0.20
CA SER A 14 -8.74 -53.08 -0.66
C SER A 14 -10.04 -52.81 -1.43
N ARG A 15 -10.76 -51.72 -1.16
CA ARG A 15 -12.05 -51.45 -1.83
C ARG A 15 -11.82 -50.95 -3.25
N LEU A 16 -11.90 -51.87 -4.21
CA LEU A 16 -11.76 -51.57 -5.63
C LEU A 16 -12.89 -50.61 -6.09
N PRO A 17 -12.56 -49.54 -6.84
CA PRO A 17 -13.54 -48.66 -7.46
C PRO A 17 -14.48 -49.42 -8.39
N THR A 18 -15.79 -49.21 -8.24
CA THR A 18 -16.80 -49.71 -9.18
C THR A 18 -17.17 -48.66 -10.22
N ILE A 19 -17.76 -49.09 -11.34
CA ILE A 19 -18.26 -48.18 -12.39
C ILE A 19 -19.22 -47.16 -11.77
N GLY A 20 -19.04 -45.88 -12.10
CA GLY A 20 -19.81 -44.76 -11.55
C GLY A 20 -19.28 -44.20 -10.22
N SER A 21 -18.34 -44.88 -9.55
CA SER A 21 -17.70 -44.38 -8.33
C SER A 21 -16.89 -43.10 -8.59
N ARG A 22 -16.84 -42.24 -7.57
CA ARG A 22 -15.98 -41.05 -7.56
C ARG A 22 -14.63 -41.42 -6.99
N VAL A 23 -13.54 -41.01 -7.63
CA VAL A 23 -12.17 -41.35 -7.22
C VAL A 23 -11.22 -40.16 -7.27
N PHE A 24 -10.20 -40.17 -6.42
CA PHE A 24 -9.03 -39.31 -6.52
C PHE A 24 -7.86 -40.10 -7.13
N MET A 25 -7.08 -39.45 -7.98
CA MET A 25 -5.91 -40.01 -8.64
C MET A 25 -4.62 -39.49 -7.99
N LYS A 26 -3.67 -40.38 -7.71
CA LYS A 26 -2.35 -39.99 -7.23
C LYS A 26 -1.49 -39.45 -8.38
N LEU A 27 -0.89 -38.27 -8.21
CA LEU A 27 -0.01 -37.70 -9.23
C LEU A 27 1.35 -38.42 -9.26
N PRO A 28 1.90 -38.77 -10.45
CA PRO A 28 3.26 -39.28 -10.57
C PRO A 28 4.30 -38.31 -9.99
N ALA A 29 5.36 -38.84 -9.38
CA ALA A 29 6.38 -38.09 -8.64
C ALA A 29 7.13 -37.02 -9.47
N GLU A 30 7.04 -37.07 -10.80
CA GLU A 30 7.64 -36.07 -11.68
C GLU A 30 6.82 -34.77 -11.77
N LYS A 31 5.50 -34.84 -11.59
CA LYS A 31 4.62 -33.64 -11.57
C LYS A 31 4.60 -32.93 -10.21
N SER A 32 5.15 -33.55 -9.15
CA SER A 32 5.25 -32.96 -7.80
C SER A 32 6.53 -32.16 -7.56
N LYS A 33 7.43 -32.05 -8.54
CA LYS A 33 8.66 -31.23 -8.47
C LYS A 33 8.37 -29.73 -8.62
N SER A 34 7.52 -29.19 -7.75
CA SER A 34 7.39 -27.73 -7.57
C SER A 34 8.53 -27.20 -6.70
N LYS A 35 8.81 -25.90 -6.83
CA LYS A 35 9.82 -25.16 -6.06
C LYS A 35 9.63 -25.27 -4.53
N TYR A 36 8.47 -25.77 -4.08
CA TYR A 36 8.13 -26.00 -2.67
C TYR A 36 7.47 -27.39 -2.49
N PRO A 37 8.25 -28.47 -2.33
CA PRO A 37 7.73 -29.84 -2.24
C PRO A 37 6.87 -30.11 -1.00
N LYS A 38 6.89 -29.22 0.00
CA LYS A 38 6.03 -29.32 1.20
C LYS A 38 4.61 -28.78 0.99
N LEU A 39 4.35 -28.09 -0.13
CA LEU A 39 3.06 -27.43 -0.43
C LEU A 39 2.35 -28.03 -1.65
N THR A 40 2.85 -29.15 -2.20
CA THR A 40 2.22 -29.84 -3.32
C THR A 40 1.24 -30.90 -2.84
N ASN A 41 0.00 -30.84 -3.32
CA ASN A 41 -0.96 -31.91 -3.11
C ASN A 41 -0.57 -33.14 -3.95
N GLU A 42 -0.52 -34.30 -3.31
CA GLU A 42 -0.15 -35.58 -3.95
C GLU A 42 -1.32 -36.22 -4.73
N TRP A 43 -2.53 -35.71 -4.52
CA TRP A 43 -3.78 -36.25 -5.06
C TRP A 43 -4.49 -35.19 -5.89
N ASP A 44 -5.05 -35.63 -7.02
CA ASP A 44 -5.80 -34.84 -7.98
C ASP A 44 -7.22 -35.44 -8.14
N GLY A 45 -8.22 -34.61 -8.45
CA GLY A 45 -9.61 -35.03 -8.59
C GLY A 45 -10.61 -34.01 -8.03
N PRO A 46 -11.92 -34.33 -8.05
CA PRO A 46 -12.50 -35.67 -8.22
C PRO A 46 -12.70 -36.12 -9.70
N PHE A 47 -12.53 -37.41 -9.93
CA PHE A 47 -12.80 -38.10 -11.21
C PHE A 47 -13.97 -39.08 -11.06
N ARG A 48 -14.61 -39.44 -12.18
CA ARG A 48 -15.66 -40.48 -12.26
C ARG A 48 -15.13 -41.69 -13.05
N VAL A 49 -15.34 -42.88 -12.52
CA VAL A 49 -14.99 -44.15 -13.18
C VAL A 49 -16.05 -44.45 -14.25
N LEU A 50 -15.61 -44.55 -15.51
CA LEU A 50 -16.45 -44.90 -16.65
C LEU A 50 -16.45 -46.41 -16.93
N ASP A 51 -15.30 -47.05 -16.74
CA ASP A 51 -15.11 -48.48 -16.96
C ASP A 51 -14.05 -49.00 -15.98
N ALA A 52 -14.20 -50.25 -15.53
CA ALA A 52 -13.32 -50.89 -14.55
C ALA A 52 -12.96 -52.29 -15.01
N SER A 53 -11.66 -52.53 -15.19
CA SER A 53 -11.04 -53.83 -15.40
C SER A 53 -10.43 -54.34 -14.10
N GLU A 54 -9.96 -55.60 -14.07
CA GLU A 54 -9.37 -56.22 -12.88
C GLU A 54 -8.14 -55.47 -12.34
N THR A 55 -7.41 -54.76 -13.19
CA THR A 55 -6.14 -54.11 -12.84
C THR A 55 -6.09 -52.59 -13.12
N SER A 56 -7.09 -52.06 -13.83
CA SER A 56 -7.12 -50.64 -14.22
C SER A 56 -8.54 -50.12 -14.38
N ALA A 57 -8.71 -48.81 -14.25
CA ALA A 57 -9.98 -48.12 -14.48
C ALA A 57 -9.81 -46.98 -15.48
N LEU A 58 -10.83 -46.79 -16.31
CA LEU A 58 -10.97 -45.64 -17.19
C LEU A 58 -11.69 -44.53 -16.42
N ILE A 59 -11.03 -43.39 -16.21
CA ILE A 59 -11.53 -42.28 -15.41
C ILE A 59 -11.66 -41.00 -16.26
N SER A 60 -12.70 -40.21 -15.99
CA SER A 60 -12.90 -38.87 -16.59
C SER A 60 -13.07 -37.82 -15.51
N ARG A 61 -12.56 -36.60 -15.75
CA ARG A 61 -12.61 -35.50 -14.78
C ARG A 61 -14.03 -34.95 -14.70
N ILE A 62 -14.55 -34.78 -13.49
CA ILE A 62 -15.92 -34.27 -13.32
C ILE A 62 -15.93 -32.76 -13.61
N GLY A 63 -16.69 -32.34 -14.61
CA GLY A 63 -16.88 -30.92 -14.98
C GLY A 63 -15.86 -30.35 -15.97
N ALA A 64 -15.02 -31.18 -16.59
CA ALA A 64 -14.12 -30.77 -17.67
C ALA A 64 -14.19 -31.77 -18.83
N ASP A 65 -14.31 -31.27 -20.07
CA ASP A 65 -14.26 -32.09 -21.29
C ASP A 65 -12.80 -32.49 -21.61
N GLU A 66 -12.23 -33.34 -20.76
CA GLU A 66 -10.90 -33.92 -20.94
C GLU A 66 -11.01 -35.39 -21.39
N GLU A 67 -10.06 -35.83 -22.21
CA GLU A 67 -10.01 -37.22 -22.68
C GLU A 67 -9.87 -38.20 -21.49
N PRO A 68 -10.62 -39.32 -21.49
CA PRO A 68 -10.61 -40.27 -20.40
C PRO A 68 -9.24 -40.96 -20.26
N LEU A 69 -8.75 -41.05 -19.02
CA LEU A 69 -7.45 -41.61 -18.69
C LEU A 69 -7.61 -43.04 -18.16
N ARG A 70 -6.83 -43.99 -18.67
CA ARG A 70 -6.75 -45.34 -18.10
C ARG A 70 -5.64 -45.40 -17.05
N ILE A 71 -5.99 -45.66 -15.81
CA ILE A 71 -5.09 -45.61 -14.65
C ILE A 71 -5.16 -46.92 -13.87
N GLN A 72 -4.03 -47.38 -13.35
CA GLN A 72 -3.97 -48.57 -12.48
C GLN A 72 -4.75 -48.35 -11.18
N MET A 73 -5.41 -49.40 -10.70
CA MET A 73 -6.33 -49.30 -9.56
C MET A 73 -5.64 -48.80 -8.27
N ASP A 74 -4.38 -49.18 -8.06
CA ASP A 74 -3.55 -48.79 -6.91
C ASP A 74 -3.30 -47.27 -6.81
N MET A 75 -3.45 -46.56 -7.93
CA MET A 75 -3.26 -45.12 -8.03
C MET A 75 -4.57 -44.35 -7.81
N LEU A 76 -5.67 -45.05 -7.54
CA LEU A 76 -7.00 -44.49 -7.34
C LEU A 76 -7.46 -44.69 -5.88
N ARG A 77 -8.23 -43.73 -5.38
CA ARG A 77 -8.90 -43.85 -4.07
C ARG A 77 -10.34 -43.41 -4.19
N VAL A 78 -11.27 -44.24 -3.70
CA VAL A 78 -12.70 -43.90 -3.68
C VAL A 78 -12.93 -42.66 -2.81
N CYS A 79 -13.67 -41.70 -3.35
CA CYS A 79 -14.06 -40.46 -2.70
C CYS A 79 -15.28 -40.74 -1.80
N PRO A 80 -15.24 -40.36 -0.51
CA PRO A 80 -16.37 -40.46 0.40
C PRO A 80 -17.61 -39.72 -0.12
N GLU A 81 -18.80 -40.20 0.24
CA GLU A 81 -20.05 -39.65 -0.27
C GLU A 81 -20.30 -38.20 0.17
N GLU A 82 -19.74 -37.78 1.30
CA GLU A 82 -19.96 -36.46 1.92
C GLU A 82 -19.24 -35.28 1.22
N LEU A 83 -18.34 -35.53 0.27
CA LEU A 83 -17.65 -34.46 -0.45
C LEU A 83 -18.50 -33.98 -1.65
N THR A 84 -18.97 -32.73 -1.59
CA THR A 84 -19.75 -32.09 -2.67
C THR A 84 -18.87 -31.74 -3.87
N LEU A 85 -19.47 -31.67 -5.08
CA LEU A 85 -18.79 -31.40 -6.36
C LEU A 85 -18.43 -29.92 -6.56
N GLU A 86 -18.49 -29.10 -5.52
CA GLU A 86 -18.18 -27.69 -5.64
C GLU A 86 -16.67 -27.52 -5.82
N THR A 87 -16.27 -27.02 -6.97
CA THR A 87 -14.90 -26.57 -7.18
C THR A 87 -14.58 -25.53 -6.11
N VAL A 88 -13.55 -25.77 -5.29
CA VAL A 88 -13.03 -24.75 -4.37
C VAL A 88 -12.48 -23.61 -5.21
N VAL A 89 -13.31 -22.60 -5.47
CA VAL A 89 -12.88 -21.36 -6.10
C VAL A 89 -12.00 -20.63 -5.09
N THR A 90 -10.70 -20.88 -5.17
CA THR A 90 -9.75 -20.05 -4.43
C THR A 90 -9.89 -18.62 -4.97
N LYS A 91 -10.26 -17.67 -4.10
CA LYS A 91 -10.34 -16.23 -4.42
C LYS A 91 -8.95 -15.61 -4.61
N THR A 92 -8.04 -16.29 -5.30
CA THR A 92 -6.75 -15.74 -5.72
C THR A 92 -6.73 -15.69 -7.25
N ARG A 93 -7.05 -14.52 -7.80
CA ARG A 93 -6.91 -14.21 -9.23
C ARG A 93 -5.43 -14.28 -9.65
N GLN A 94 -4.91 -15.48 -9.91
CA GLN A 94 -3.78 -15.67 -10.81
C GLN A 94 -4.33 -15.95 -12.21
N ARG A 95 -4.46 -14.89 -13.02
CA ARG A 95 -4.78 -15.01 -14.44
C ARG A 95 -3.69 -15.85 -15.11
N GLN A 96 -4.05 -17.04 -15.58
CA GLN A 96 -3.28 -17.75 -16.60
C GLN A 96 -3.18 -16.85 -17.84
N ARG A 97 -1.95 -16.68 -18.31
CA ARG A 97 -1.57 -15.91 -19.49
C ARG A 97 -2.13 -16.63 -20.73
N ARG A 98 -3.31 -16.24 -21.22
CA ARG A 98 -3.75 -16.64 -22.57
C ARG A 98 -3.00 -15.81 -23.62
N LYS A 99 -2.47 -16.52 -24.62
CA LYS A 99 -1.81 -15.97 -25.81
C LYS A 99 -2.77 -15.03 -26.57
N ARG A 100 -2.17 -14.02 -27.19
CA ARG A 100 -2.78 -12.89 -27.90
C ARG A 100 -3.82 -13.32 -28.96
N GLY A 101 -5.00 -12.71 -28.89
CA GLY A 101 -5.90 -12.49 -30.03
C GLY A 101 -6.15 -10.98 -30.14
N ARG A 102 -5.92 -10.40 -31.31
CA ARG A 102 -6.02 -8.97 -31.62
C ARG A 102 -7.50 -8.62 -31.78
N VAL A 103 -8.07 -7.77 -30.91
CA VAL A 103 -9.44 -7.24 -31.10
C VAL A 103 -9.42 -5.72 -30.89
N ARG A 104 -10.00 -5.03 -31.89
CA ARG A 104 -10.13 -3.57 -32.01
C ARG A 104 -10.93 -2.98 -30.85
N ALA A 105 -10.53 -1.77 -30.44
CA ALA A 105 -11.25 -0.97 -29.47
C ALA A 105 -12.62 -0.53 -30.03
N SER A 106 -13.68 -0.84 -29.31
CA SER A 106 -14.99 -0.20 -29.44
C SER A 106 -15.35 0.46 -28.11
N ARG A 107 -15.87 1.69 -28.23
CA ARG A 107 -16.28 2.60 -27.15
C ARG A 107 -17.14 1.89 -26.11
N VAL A 108 -16.83 2.09 -24.83
CA VAL A 108 -17.71 1.71 -23.72
C VAL A 108 -18.52 2.94 -23.34
N THR A 109 -19.82 2.87 -23.61
CA THR A 109 -20.85 3.68 -22.97
C THR A 109 -20.97 3.23 -21.52
N VAL A 110 -20.85 4.19 -20.60
CA VAL A 110 -21.11 3.99 -19.18
C VAL A 110 -22.62 3.86 -18.99
N VAL A 111 -23.05 2.73 -18.46
CA VAL A 111 -24.43 2.56 -17.95
C VAL A 111 -24.35 2.78 -16.44
N ASP A 112 -25.11 3.76 -15.97
CA ASP A 112 -25.34 4.06 -14.56
C ASP A 112 -25.85 2.83 -13.82
N THR A 113 -25.12 2.39 -12.80
CA THR A 113 -25.63 1.44 -11.81
C THR A 113 -26.17 2.20 -10.61
N ALA A 114 -27.34 2.78 -10.77
CA ALA A 114 -28.28 2.94 -9.67
C ALA A 114 -29.16 1.68 -9.62
N GLN A 115 -29.48 1.23 -8.40
CA GLN A 115 -30.42 0.15 -8.06
C GLN A 115 -29.88 -1.29 -8.16
N LEU A 116 -29.46 -1.82 -7.01
CA LEU A 116 -29.80 -3.20 -6.66
C LEU A 116 -30.11 -3.29 -5.18
N ASN A 117 -31.38 -3.53 -4.91
CA ASN A 117 -31.97 -3.72 -3.59
C ASN A 117 -31.41 -4.97 -2.89
N THR A 118 -31.20 -4.79 -1.58
CA THR A 118 -31.55 -5.71 -0.49
C THR A 118 -32.09 -7.08 -0.90
N SER A 119 -31.38 -8.15 -0.54
CA SER A 119 -31.90 -9.30 0.22
C SER A 119 -30.88 -10.45 0.22
N ILE A 120 -30.60 -10.97 1.43
CA ILE A 120 -29.96 -12.27 1.72
C ILE A 120 -28.48 -12.38 1.32
N CYS A 121 -27.61 -12.20 2.31
CA CYS A 121 -26.37 -12.99 2.38
C CYS A 121 -25.93 -13.18 3.85
N CYS A 122 -26.82 -13.71 4.67
CA CYS A 122 -26.36 -14.57 5.76
C CYS A 122 -25.78 -15.84 5.11
N HIS A 123 -24.68 -16.36 5.67
CA HIS A 123 -23.99 -17.65 5.40
C HIS A 123 -22.52 -17.50 4.94
N PHE A 124 -21.67 -17.06 5.88
CA PHE A 124 -20.44 -17.71 6.36
C PHE A 124 -19.77 -16.70 7.33
N ARG A 125 -20.30 -16.61 8.55
CA ARG A 125 -19.75 -15.70 9.58
C ARG A 125 -18.41 -16.27 10.06
N ALA A 126 -17.32 -15.56 9.79
CA ALA A 126 -16.11 -15.71 10.59
C ALA A 126 -16.47 -15.34 12.04
N VAL A 127 -15.94 -16.08 13.02
CA VAL A 127 -16.25 -16.00 14.47
C VAL A 127 -15.95 -14.61 15.08
N THR A 128 -15.51 -13.63 14.29
CA THR A 128 -15.04 -12.31 14.73
C THR A 128 -15.85 -11.13 14.19
N GLU A 129 -16.91 -11.30 13.40
CA GLU A 129 -17.68 -10.15 12.89
C GLU A 129 -18.82 -9.74 13.85
N PHE A 130 -19.06 -8.43 13.99
CA PHE A 130 -20.21 -7.89 14.72
C PHE A 130 -20.89 -6.74 13.94
N GLU A 131 -22.20 -6.63 14.10
CA GLU A 131 -23.04 -5.70 13.33
C GLU A 131 -23.38 -4.45 14.16
N VAL A 132 -23.34 -3.30 13.50
CA VAL A 132 -23.71 -2.00 14.06
C VAL A 132 -24.80 -1.42 13.14
N PRO A 133 -26.09 -1.78 13.38
CA PRO A 133 -27.15 -1.64 12.37
C PRO A 133 -27.72 -0.23 12.24
N ASP A 134 -27.74 0.55 13.32
CA ASP A 134 -28.37 1.87 13.33
C ASP A 134 -27.82 2.77 14.45
N SER A 135 -28.30 4.00 14.50
CA SER A 135 -27.90 5.03 15.47
C SER A 135 -28.29 4.74 16.92
N THR A 136 -29.09 3.70 17.20
CA THR A 136 -29.42 3.26 18.56
C THR A 136 -28.29 2.42 19.16
N HIS A 137 -27.49 1.77 18.32
CA HIS A 137 -26.35 0.98 18.75
C HIS A 137 -25.23 1.86 19.30
N CYS A 138 -24.71 1.57 20.50
CA CYS A 138 -23.73 2.44 21.19
C CYS A 138 -22.40 2.64 20.43
N LEU A 139 -22.05 1.71 19.53
CA LEU A 139 -20.88 1.84 18.66
C LEU A 139 -21.19 2.49 17.30
N HIS A 140 -22.42 2.90 17.01
CA HIS A 140 -22.72 3.59 15.75
C HIS A 140 -22.13 4.99 15.74
N GLY A 141 -21.57 5.43 14.61
CA GLY A 141 -20.93 6.74 14.49
C GLY A 141 -21.84 7.91 14.86
N GLN A 142 -23.13 7.79 14.60
CA GLN A 142 -24.15 8.80 14.93
C GLN A 142 -24.82 8.61 16.30
N PHE A 143 -24.38 7.63 17.10
CA PHE A 143 -24.94 7.39 18.43
C PHE A 143 -24.78 8.62 19.32
N ARG A 144 -25.87 9.03 19.97
CA ARG A 144 -25.90 10.16 20.90
C ARG A 144 -26.18 9.66 22.31
N CYS A 145 -25.25 9.89 23.21
CA CYS A 145 -25.36 9.61 24.63
C CYS A 145 -26.09 10.76 25.34
N VAL A 146 -27.40 10.63 25.50
CA VAL A 146 -28.30 11.61 26.13
C VAL A 146 -28.84 11.16 27.49
N GLY A 147 -28.26 10.11 28.07
CA GLY A 147 -28.69 9.53 29.34
C GLY A 147 -29.66 8.35 29.22
N GLN A 148 -29.79 7.75 28.03
CA GLN A 148 -30.56 6.52 27.86
C GLN A 148 -29.96 5.34 28.64
N GLN A 149 -30.79 4.35 28.95
CA GLN A 149 -30.33 3.11 29.59
C GLN A 149 -29.44 2.30 28.64
N MET A 150 -28.57 1.46 29.22
CA MET A 150 -27.79 0.51 28.43
C MET A 150 -28.73 -0.54 27.80
N PRO A 151 -28.50 -0.94 26.53
CA PRO A 151 -29.18 -2.12 26.00
C PRO A 151 -28.86 -3.34 26.87
N LEU A 152 -29.80 -4.28 26.92
CA LEU A 152 -29.65 -5.57 27.60
C LEU A 152 -28.49 -6.34 26.96
N VAL A 153 -27.32 -6.33 27.60
CA VAL A 153 -26.16 -7.12 27.17
C VAL A 153 -25.90 -8.23 28.21
N PRO A 154 -25.83 -9.51 27.80
CA PRO A 154 -25.51 -10.61 28.70
C PRO A 154 -24.20 -10.36 29.46
N GLY A 155 -24.23 -10.47 30.79
CA GLY A 155 -23.06 -10.29 31.65
C GLY A 155 -22.73 -8.84 32.03
N VAL A 156 -23.51 -7.85 31.58
CA VAL A 156 -23.33 -6.43 31.96
C VAL A 156 -24.39 -6.03 33.00
N PRO A 157 -23.99 -5.52 34.20
CA PRO A 157 -24.94 -5.01 35.19
C PRO A 157 -25.76 -3.83 34.65
N GLN A 158 -27.08 -3.87 34.85
CA GLN A 158 -28.03 -2.86 34.35
C GLN A 158 -28.09 -1.56 35.20
N LEU A 159 -27.02 -1.19 35.89
CA LEU A 159 -27.02 0.12 36.54
C LEU A 159 -27.06 1.21 35.47
N PRO A 160 -28.01 2.17 35.51
CA PRO A 160 -28.03 3.27 34.57
C PRO A 160 -26.92 4.26 34.96
N PRO A 161 -25.81 4.37 34.20
CA PRO A 161 -24.91 5.47 34.43
C PRO A 161 -25.63 6.75 34.02
N PRO A 162 -25.62 7.84 34.82
CA PRO A 162 -26.05 9.16 34.37
C PRO A 162 -25.03 9.73 33.38
N CYS A 163 -24.87 9.07 32.23
CA CYS A 163 -23.89 9.39 31.20
C CYS A 163 -24.61 10.23 30.12
N ARG A 164 -24.23 11.51 30.00
CA ARG A 164 -24.83 12.50 29.08
C ARG A 164 -23.76 13.21 28.26
N VAL A 165 -22.93 12.41 27.62
CA VAL A 165 -21.70 12.89 26.97
C VAL A 165 -22.01 13.82 25.80
N SER A 166 -23.03 13.49 25.00
CA SER A 166 -23.37 14.25 23.78
C SER A 166 -23.81 15.69 24.03
N THR A 167 -24.22 16.03 25.25
CA THR A 167 -24.64 17.40 25.60
C THR A 167 -23.52 18.25 26.21
N ALA A 168 -22.42 17.62 26.62
CA ALA A 168 -21.37 18.26 27.43
C ALA A 168 -20.04 18.46 26.68
N ILE A 169 -19.85 17.77 25.55
CA ILE A 169 -18.58 17.81 24.82
C ILE A 169 -18.56 18.94 23.80
N THR A 170 -17.45 19.68 23.84
CA THR A 170 -17.07 20.65 22.81
C THR A 170 -15.82 20.19 22.08
N ALA A 171 -15.57 20.73 20.90
CA ALA A 171 -14.39 20.42 20.10
C ALA A 171 -13.09 20.77 20.85
N GLY A 172 -13.10 21.84 21.67
CA GLY A 172 -11.99 22.21 22.54
C GLY A 172 -11.58 21.13 23.55
N GLN A 173 -12.50 20.25 23.97
CA GLN A 173 -12.14 19.12 24.85
C GLN A 173 -11.41 17.99 24.11
N ILE A 174 -11.60 17.90 22.79
CA ILE A 174 -10.88 16.96 21.92
C ILE A 174 -9.53 17.56 21.53
N ILE A 175 -9.53 18.85 21.15
CA ILE A 175 -8.39 19.60 20.62
C ILE A 175 -8.29 20.93 21.40
N PRO A 176 -7.55 20.96 22.52
CA PRO A 176 -7.48 22.12 23.42
C PRO A 176 -6.94 23.41 22.79
N GLU A 177 -6.24 23.30 21.65
CA GLU A 177 -5.61 24.43 20.97
C GLU A 177 -6.52 25.10 19.94
N LEU A 178 -7.76 24.61 19.78
CA LEU A 178 -8.71 25.24 18.89
C LEU A 178 -8.99 26.67 19.34
N PRO A 179 -8.93 27.66 18.43
CA PRO A 179 -9.41 29.00 18.72
C PRO A 179 -10.93 29.06 18.55
N GLU A 180 -11.54 30.11 19.10
CA GLU A 180 -12.95 30.41 18.85
C GLU A 180 -13.18 30.82 17.39
N PRO A 181 -14.37 30.55 16.80
CA PRO A 181 -15.53 29.86 17.40
C PRO A 181 -15.45 28.32 17.38
N ALA A 182 -14.40 27.73 16.81
CA ALA A 182 -14.27 26.28 16.69
C ALA A 182 -14.13 25.57 18.04
N TYR A 183 -13.50 26.21 19.03
CA TYR A 183 -13.34 25.66 20.39
C TYR A 183 -14.69 25.29 21.03
N SER A 184 -15.67 26.20 20.93
CA SER A 184 -17.00 26.05 21.51
C SER A 184 -17.97 25.21 20.66
N HIS A 185 -17.54 24.73 19.49
CA HIS A 185 -18.37 23.88 18.63
C HIS A 185 -18.78 22.60 19.35
N ARG A 186 -20.09 22.29 19.35
CA ARG A 186 -20.64 21.13 20.07
C ARG A 186 -20.36 19.83 19.34
N VAL A 187 -20.02 18.80 20.10
CA VAL A 187 -19.74 17.46 19.57
C VAL A 187 -20.72 16.46 20.15
N GLU A 188 -21.66 16.04 19.32
CA GLU A 188 -22.77 15.20 19.77
C GLU A 188 -22.50 13.69 19.64
N ASN A 189 -21.59 13.27 18.76
CA ASN A 189 -21.36 11.86 18.45
C ASN A 189 -19.96 11.59 17.91
N VAL A 190 -19.62 10.31 17.73
CA VAL A 190 -18.31 9.85 17.25
C VAL A 190 -18.02 10.38 15.84
N LEU A 191 -19.02 10.40 14.96
CA LEU A 191 -18.90 10.86 13.59
C LEU A 191 -18.49 12.34 13.53
N GLU A 192 -19.12 13.18 14.35
CA GLU A 192 -18.82 14.61 14.43
C GLU A 192 -17.43 14.86 15.01
N ALA A 193 -17.04 14.13 16.06
CA ALA A 193 -15.66 14.17 16.56
C ALA A 193 -14.66 13.75 15.48
N ALA A 194 -14.94 12.68 14.75
CA ALA A 194 -14.07 12.18 13.69
C ALA A 194 -13.92 13.18 12.55
N ARG A 195 -14.99 13.93 12.23
CA ARG A 195 -14.98 15.01 11.23
C ARG A 195 -14.06 16.14 11.68
N ILE A 196 -14.25 16.64 12.90
CA ILE A 196 -13.44 17.72 13.47
C ILE A 196 -11.95 17.33 13.51
N ILE A 197 -11.65 16.11 13.96
CA ILE A 197 -10.29 15.58 13.96
C ILE A 197 -9.73 15.51 12.53
N ALA A 198 -10.50 15.03 11.57
CA ALA A 198 -10.06 14.95 10.17
C ALA A 198 -9.79 16.33 9.55
N VAL A 199 -10.61 17.34 9.88
CA VAL A 199 -10.41 18.72 9.44
C VAL A 199 -9.14 19.30 10.07
N TRP A 200 -8.97 19.12 11.38
CA TRP A 200 -7.82 19.64 12.11
C TRP A 200 -6.49 19.03 11.64
N GLN A 201 -6.46 17.71 11.49
CA GLN A 201 -5.30 16.97 10.96
C GLN A 201 -5.11 17.16 9.45
N GLY A 202 -6.17 17.62 8.79
CA GLY A 202 -6.20 17.83 7.38
C GLY A 202 -5.40 19.04 6.91
N CYS A 203 -5.41 19.23 5.60
CA CYS A 203 -4.78 20.36 4.94
C CYS A 203 -5.67 21.62 5.05
N GLY A 204 -5.07 22.81 4.98
CA GLY A 204 -5.77 24.10 5.05
C GLY A 204 -5.07 25.06 6.01
N THR A 205 -5.29 26.36 5.83
CA THR A 205 -4.88 27.37 6.79
C THR A 205 -5.67 27.23 8.10
N LEU A 206 -5.16 27.82 9.19
CA LEU A 206 -5.86 27.80 10.46
C LEU A 206 -7.27 28.42 10.34
N ALA A 207 -7.42 29.53 9.63
CA ALA A 207 -8.70 30.21 9.41
C ALA A 207 -9.73 29.34 8.66
N GLU A 208 -9.29 28.67 7.59
CA GLU A 208 -10.13 27.73 6.84
C GLU A 208 -10.58 26.57 7.72
N LYS A 209 -9.65 25.97 8.48
CA LYS A 209 -9.95 24.85 9.39
C LYS A 209 -11.00 25.23 10.44
N ILE A 210 -10.89 26.42 11.02
CA ILE A 210 -11.89 26.93 11.98
C ILE A 210 -13.27 27.01 11.31
N THR A 211 -13.33 27.60 10.12
CA THR A 211 -14.57 27.75 9.36
C THR A 211 -15.18 26.38 9.04
N TRP A 212 -14.38 25.43 8.60
CA TRP A 212 -14.81 24.07 8.28
C TRP A 212 -15.20 23.23 9.50
N ILE A 213 -14.58 23.46 10.67
CA ILE A 213 -14.99 22.82 11.92
C ILE A 213 -16.40 23.28 12.31
N VAL A 214 -16.69 24.56 12.17
CA VAL A 214 -17.99 25.13 12.54
C VAL A 214 -19.08 24.74 11.54
N ASP A 215 -18.73 24.54 10.27
CA ASP A 215 -19.66 24.11 9.21
C ASP A 215 -19.85 22.57 9.18
N PRO A 216 -21.03 22.04 9.58
CA PRO A 216 -21.30 20.60 9.52
C PRO A 216 -21.45 20.06 8.10
N ALA A 217 -21.65 20.93 7.10
CA ALA A 217 -21.72 20.53 5.69
C ALA A 217 -20.34 20.17 5.12
N HIS A 218 -19.26 20.62 5.76
CA HIS A 218 -17.90 20.22 5.40
C HIS A 218 -17.62 18.77 5.84
N ARG A 219 -17.99 17.83 4.98
CA ARG A 219 -17.89 16.37 5.20
C ARG A 219 -16.50 15.86 4.85
N ARG A 220 -15.62 15.79 5.85
CA ARG A 220 -14.31 15.14 5.78
C ARG A 220 -14.19 14.09 6.86
N ILE A 221 -13.71 12.90 6.51
CA ILE A 221 -13.49 11.82 7.46
C ILE A 221 -12.35 10.92 7.00
N SER A 222 -11.67 10.27 7.93
CA SER A 222 -10.62 9.29 7.65
C SER A 222 -10.73 8.12 8.64
N PRO A 223 -10.22 6.92 8.32
CA PRO A 223 -10.19 5.80 9.27
C PRO A 223 -9.51 6.16 10.59
N ARG A 224 -8.40 6.91 10.53
CA ARG A 224 -7.65 7.32 11.72
C ARG A 224 -8.41 8.32 12.57
N SER A 225 -9.08 9.31 11.97
CA SER A 225 -9.85 10.30 12.71
C SER A 225 -11.04 9.65 13.44
N VAL A 226 -11.68 8.64 12.81
CA VAL A 226 -12.70 7.80 13.46
C VAL A 226 -12.10 6.99 14.60
N ALA A 227 -10.90 6.42 14.42
CA ALA A 227 -10.24 5.66 15.47
C ALA A 227 -9.92 6.52 16.71
N LEU A 228 -9.43 7.74 16.51
CA LEU A 228 -9.16 8.72 17.56
C LEU A 228 -10.46 9.17 18.25
N ALA A 229 -11.52 9.40 17.47
CA ALA A 229 -12.84 9.70 18.03
C ALA A 229 -13.36 8.56 18.91
N TYR A 230 -13.26 7.30 18.49
CA TYR A 230 -13.61 6.17 19.35
C TYR A 230 -12.74 6.08 20.60
N ALA A 231 -11.43 6.33 20.50
CA ALA A 231 -10.55 6.36 21.67
C ALA A 231 -10.99 7.43 22.68
N PHE A 232 -11.36 8.62 22.19
CA PHE A 232 -11.91 9.72 22.99
C PHE A 232 -13.25 9.36 23.64
N PHE A 233 -14.21 8.80 22.90
CA PHE A 233 -15.50 8.43 23.46
C PHE A 233 -15.42 7.23 24.41
N LYS A 234 -14.53 6.25 24.18
CA LYS A 234 -14.28 5.16 25.12
C LYS A 234 -13.76 5.64 26.49
N SER A 235 -13.08 6.78 26.55
CA SER A 235 -12.58 7.33 27.83
C SER A 235 -13.59 8.19 28.58
N ARG A 236 -14.69 8.61 27.94
CA ARG A 236 -15.68 9.54 28.51
C ARG A 236 -17.11 9.02 28.56
N CYS A 237 -17.49 8.14 27.64
CA CYS A 237 -18.83 7.60 27.53
C CYS A 237 -18.88 6.16 28.00
N MET A 238 -19.58 5.93 29.11
CA MET A 238 -19.80 4.60 29.67
C MET A 238 -20.47 3.66 28.66
N HIS A 239 -21.43 4.16 27.87
CA HIS A 239 -22.12 3.36 26.85
C HIS A 239 -21.17 2.82 25.77
N VAL A 240 -20.29 3.69 25.26
CA VAL A 240 -19.31 3.32 24.24
C VAL A 240 -18.24 2.40 24.85
N ALA A 241 -17.76 2.71 26.06
CA ALA A 241 -16.75 1.92 26.75
C ALA A 241 -17.23 0.49 27.06
N ILE A 242 -18.43 0.34 27.62
CA ILE A 242 -19.03 -0.96 27.92
C ILE A 242 -19.30 -1.74 26.64
N MET A 243 -19.94 -1.13 25.65
CA MET A 243 -20.21 -1.82 24.38
C MET A 243 -18.92 -2.20 23.62
N ALA A 244 -17.86 -1.39 23.74
CA ALA A 244 -16.55 -1.75 23.19
C ALA A 244 -15.92 -2.96 23.89
N SER A 245 -16.25 -3.20 25.17
CA SER A 245 -15.74 -4.35 25.95
C SER A 245 -16.48 -5.65 25.69
N THR A 246 -17.71 -5.57 25.17
CA THR A 246 -18.57 -6.74 24.88
C THR A 246 -18.31 -7.31 23.48
N VAL A 247 -17.68 -6.54 22.58
CA VAL A 247 -17.29 -7.00 21.25
C VAL A 247 -15.85 -7.53 21.24
N PRO A 248 -15.51 -8.50 20.37
CA PRO A 248 -14.15 -9.02 20.28
C PRO A 248 -13.13 -7.92 19.93
N SER A 249 -11.97 -7.92 20.59
CA SER A 249 -10.91 -6.94 20.34
C SER A 249 -10.26 -7.05 18.95
N GLN A 250 -10.37 -8.22 18.31
CA GLN A 250 -10.01 -8.45 16.90
C GLN A 250 -11.25 -8.54 16.00
N GLY A 251 -12.38 -8.01 16.47
CA GLY A 251 -13.63 -8.10 15.75
C GLY A 251 -13.69 -7.15 14.56
N ILE A 252 -14.33 -7.60 13.48
CA ILE A 252 -14.60 -6.78 12.30
C ILE A 252 -15.93 -6.05 12.51
N MET A 253 -15.90 -4.72 12.56
CA MET A 253 -17.09 -3.88 12.68
C MET A 253 -17.81 -3.78 11.32
N ARG A 254 -19.03 -4.29 11.24
CA ARG A 254 -19.93 -4.09 10.08
C ARG A 254 -20.88 -2.93 10.39
N HIS A 255 -20.45 -1.72 10.04
CA HIS A 255 -21.22 -0.50 10.26
C HIS A 255 -22.28 -0.29 9.17
N ALA A 256 -23.48 0.16 9.54
CA ALA A 256 -24.51 0.52 8.58
C ALA A 256 -24.10 1.72 7.69
N PRO A 257 -24.54 1.79 6.43
CA PRO A 257 -24.23 2.92 5.57
C PRO A 257 -24.82 4.22 6.14
N ILE A 258 -24.02 5.29 6.16
CA ILE A 258 -24.48 6.62 6.57
C ILE A 258 -24.72 7.46 5.31
N PRO A 259 -25.97 7.87 5.01
CA PRO A 259 -26.26 8.62 3.79
C PRO A 259 -25.62 10.01 3.82
N GLY A 260 -25.32 10.53 2.63
CA GLY A 260 -24.78 11.88 2.43
C GLY A 260 -23.24 11.99 2.49
N TRP A 261 -22.51 10.92 2.78
CA TRP A 261 -21.05 10.91 2.68
C TRP A 261 -20.62 10.36 1.32
N GLY A 262 -19.68 11.03 0.64
CA GLY A 262 -19.17 10.60 -0.68
C GLY A 262 -18.28 9.36 -0.62
N CYS A 263 -17.77 9.03 0.57
CA CYS A 263 -16.84 7.94 0.80
C CYS A 263 -17.51 6.66 1.35
N ASP A 264 -16.85 5.52 1.19
CA ASP A 264 -17.28 4.23 1.76
C ASP A 264 -17.15 4.23 3.30
N MET A 265 -18.20 4.70 3.96
CA MET A 265 -18.28 4.77 5.42
C MET A 265 -18.16 3.40 6.08
N VAL A 266 -18.67 2.35 5.43
CA VAL A 266 -18.62 0.99 6.01
C VAL A 266 -17.17 0.55 6.14
N HIS A 267 -16.40 0.71 5.07
CA HIS A 267 -14.98 0.36 5.08
C HIS A 267 -14.14 1.26 6.00
N ILE A 268 -14.45 2.56 6.06
CA ILE A 268 -13.77 3.51 6.95
C ILE A 268 -13.94 3.10 8.42
N PHE A 269 -15.16 2.76 8.85
CA PHE A 269 -15.43 2.35 10.23
C PHE A 269 -14.80 0.98 10.56
N GLU A 270 -14.78 0.05 9.61
CA GLU A 270 -14.10 -1.24 9.76
C GLU A 270 -12.59 -1.07 10.05
N LEU A 271 -11.90 -0.28 9.22
CA LEU A 271 -10.47 0.03 9.40
C LEU A 271 -10.23 0.80 10.70
N ALA A 272 -11.06 1.80 10.97
CA ALA A 272 -10.97 2.65 12.14
C ALA A 272 -11.10 1.85 13.44
N TRP A 273 -12.02 0.89 13.50
CA TRP A 273 -12.23 0.06 14.69
C TRP A 273 -10.97 -0.73 15.06
N THR A 274 -10.34 -1.35 14.05
CA THR A 274 -9.09 -2.09 14.22
C THR A 274 -7.97 -1.22 14.81
N MET A 275 -7.91 0.05 14.38
CA MET A 275 -6.97 1.03 14.92
C MET A 275 -7.37 1.47 16.34
N ALA A 276 -8.65 1.76 16.57
CA ALA A 276 -9.19 2.26 17.83
C ALA A 276 -8.91 1.30 18.99
N CYS A 277 -8.96 -0.01 18.76
CA CYS A 277 -8.64 -1.03 19.77
C CYS A 277 -7.19 -0.95 20.28
N ARG A 278 -6.29 -0.31 19.54
CA ARG A 278 -4.86 -0.16 19.90
C ARG A 278 -4.53 1.22 20.48
N ILE A 279 -5.47 2.15 20.46
CA ILE A 279 -5.26 3.54 20.91
C ILE A 279 -5.95 3.73 22.26
N SER A 280 -5.18 4.20 23.24
CA SER A 280 -5.70 4.76 24.49
C SER A 280 -5.73 6.28 24.41
N TRP A 281 -6.79 6.90 24.93
CA TRP A 281 -6.87 8.36 25.00
C TRP A 281 -6.09 8.86 26.22
N ASN A 282 -4.99 9.58 25.97
CA ASN A 282 -4.15 10.21 26.99
C ASN A 282 -3.49 11.47 26.43
N ASP A 283 -2.80 12.24 27.27
CA ASP A 283 -2.09 13.46 26.89
C ASP A 283 -1.06 13.24 25.78
N THR A 284 -0.48 12.03 25.69
CA THR A 284 0.48 11.68 24.65
C THR A 284 -0.22 11.55 23.30
N THR A 285 -1.37 10.89 23.25
CA THR A 285 -2.21 10.78 22.05
C THR A 285 -2.68 12.16 21.58
N GLN A 286 -3.14 13.01 22.50
CA GLN A 286 -3.51 14.40 22.18
C GLN A 286 -2.32 15.20 21.62
N LYS A 287 -1.12 15.07 22.21
CA LYS A 287 0.10 15.72 21.68
C LYS A 287 0.52 15.15 20.32
N MET A 288 0.38 13.84 20.10
CA MET A 288 0.68 13.19 18.82
C MET A 288 -0.27 13.63 17.72
N MET A 289 -1.55 13.90 18.01
CA MET A 289 -2.49 14.47 17.04
C MET A 289 -2.02 15.80 16.43
N ARG A 290 -1.13 16.55 17.11
CA ARG A 290 -0.47 17.76 16.57
C ARG A 290 0.71 17.47 15.63
N MET A 291 1.30 16.27 15.72
CA MET A 291 2.52 15.87 15.01
C MET A 291 2.25 14.89 13.86
N GLU A 292 1.01 14.45 13.70
CA GLU A 292 0.61 13.55 12.62
C GLU A 292 0.64 14.28 11.28
N HIS A 293 0.88 13.54 10.19
CA HIS A 293 1.05 14.08 8.83
C HIS A 293 2.33 14.92 8.62
N ARG A 294 3.34 14.77 9.49
CA ARG A 294 4.64 15.43 9.30
C ARG A 294 5.46 14.85 8.16
N LYS A 295 5.28 13.56 7.86
CA LYS A 295 6.09 12.91 6.86
C LYS A 295 5.67 13.31 5.46
N ALA A 296 6.67 13.57 4.62
CA ALA A 296 6.50 13.83 3.20
C ALA A 296 7.02 12.64 2.40
N VAL A 297 6.30 12.21 1.38
CA VAL A 297 6.83 11.29 0.37
C VAL A 297 7.09 12.08 -0.91
N VAL A 298 8.30 12.01 -1.44
CA VAL A 298 8.66 12.61 -2.72
C VAL A 298 8.93 11.50 -3.72
N ILE A 299 8.04 11.38 -4.70
CA ILE A 299 8.02 10.33 -5.71
C ILE A 299 8.62 10.91 -6.99
N VAL A 300 9.82 10.46 -7.33
CA VAL A 300 10.60 11.03 -8.41
C VAL A 300 10.83 10.02 -9.55
N PRO A 301 10.88 10.49 -10.81
CA PRO A 301 11.29 9.65 -11.93
C PRO A 301 12.75 9.19 -11.80
N HIS A 302 13.13 8.17 -12.59
CA HIS A 302 14.43 7.51 -12.46
C HIS A 302 15.62 8.44 -12.71
N ASN A 303 15.49 9.44 -13.58
CA ASN A 303 16.50 10.46 -13.83
C ASN A 303 16.85 11.27 -12.56
N LEU A 304 15.90 11.47 -11.64
CA LEU A 304 16.10 12.15 -10.35
C LEU A 304 16.49 11.21 -9.20
N ARG A 305 16.86 9.95 -9.47
CA ARG A 305 17.25 8.96 -8.45
C ARG A 305 18.41 9.41 -7.54
N THR A 306 19.19 10.41 -7.95
CA THR A 306 20.29 10.98 -7.16
C THR A 306 19.82 11.62 -5.86
N LEU A 307 18.57 12.14 -5.80
CA LEU A 307 17.97 12.63 -4.55
C LEU A 307 17.89 11.58 -3.46
N LYS A 308 17.67 10.31 -3.83
CA LYS A 308 17.64 9.21 -2.85
C LYS A 308 19.00 8.96 -2.20
N ARG A 309 20.11 9.39 -2.82
CA ARG A 309 21.46 9.23 -2.26
C ARG A 309 21.81 10.29 -1.21
N VAL A 310 21.00 11.35 -1.11
CA VAL A 310 21.17 12.35 -0.07
C VAL A 310 20.84 11.69 1.27
N ASN A 311 21.82 11.66 2.17
CA ASN A 311 21.67 11.13 3.51
C ASN A 311 21.19 12.23 4.47
N GLY A 312 20.45 11.84 5.51
CA GLY A 312 20.07 12.74 6.61
C GLY A 312 18.63 13.26 6.59
N TRP A 313 17.78 12.75 5.69
CA TRP A 313 16.34 13.01 5.76
C TRP A 313 15.75 12.47 7.05
N LYS A 314 14.92 13.26 7.73
CA LYS A 314 14.24 12.87 8.97
C LYS A 314 12.78 12.53 8.70
N ASP A 315 12.07 13.45 8.07
CA ASP A 315 10.63 13.35 7.85
C ASP A 315 10.28 13.16 6.36
N THR A 316 11.27 13.21 5.47
CA THR A 316 11.07 13.04 4.02
C THR A 316 11.53 11.67 3.52
N ILE A 317 10.65 10.97 2.83
CA ILE A 317 10.94 9.70 2.16
C ILE A 317 11.03 9.95 0.65
N VAL A 318 12.23 9.80 0.09
CA VAL A 318 12.44 9.92 -1.36
C VAL A 318 12.33 8.54 -2.02
N PHE A 319 11.33 8.38 -2.87
CA PHE A 319 11.10 7.19 -3.66
C PHE A 319 11.34 7.48 -5.14
N TYR A 320 12.12 6.65 -5.84
CA TYR A 320 12.23 6.75 -7.29
C TYR A 320 11.49 5.61 -7.98
N TYR A 321 10.88 5.92 -9.13
CA TYR A 321 10.22 4.94 -9.99
C TYR A 321 10.80 4.96 -11.41
N ARG A 322 10.78 3.81 -12.07
CA ARG A 322 11.01 3.72 -13.53
C ARG A 322 9.70 3.66 -14.31
N MET A 323 8.67 3.11 -13.69
CA MET A 323 7.33 2.97 -14.25
C MET A 323 6.34 3.09 -13.10
N PHE A 324 5.16 3.65 -13.35
CA PHE A 324 4.12 3.79 -12.32
C PHE A 324 3.70 2.46 -11.67
N LYS A 325 3.84 1.32 -12.36
CA LYS A 325 3.59 0.00 -11.76
C LYS A 325 4.48 -0.33 -10.55
N GLU A 326 5.60 0.38 -10.38
CA GLU A 326 6.50 0.20 -9.23
C GLU A 326 5.97 0.92 -7.98
N ILE A 327 5.07 1.89 -8.17
CA ILE A 327 4.26 2.52 -7.13
C ILE A 327 3.11 1.56 -6.82
N HIS A 328 3.39 0.56 -5.99
CA HIS A 328 2.45 -0.53 -5.71
C HIS A 328 2.21 -0.71 -4.21
N LEU A 329 0.98 -1.09 -3.86
CA LEU A 329 0.48 -1.25 -2.49
C LEU A 329 1.31 -2.18 -1.59
N ARG A 330 2.07 -3.12 -2.17
CA ARG A 330 2.93 -4.03 -1.41
C ARG A 330 4.09 -3.31 -0.72
N ARG A 331 4.34 -2.04 -1.03
CA ARG A 331 5.31 -1.19 -0.33
C ARG A 331 4.57 -0.35 0.71
N THR A 332 4.35 -0.94 1.89
CA THR A 332 3.61 -0.32 2.99
C THR A 332 4.21 1.00 3.45
N GLU A 333 5.53 1.18 3.32
CA GLU A 333 6.23 2.43 3.65
C GLU A 333 5.78 3.65 2.82
N LEU A 334 5.23 3.44 1.61
CA LEU A 334 4.72 4.53 0.77
C LEU A 334 3.29 4.96 1.12
N PHE A 335 2.58 4.15 1.90
CA PHE A 335 1.19 4.36 2.28
C PHE A 335 1.06 4.31 3.82
N ASP A 336 2.05 4.90 4.50
CA ASP A 336 2.08 5.03 5.96
C ASP A 336 0.97 6.01 6.41
N ASP A 337 0.32 5.70 7.53
CA ASP A 337 -0.77 6.51 8.11
C ASP A 337 -0.26 7.87 8.66
N ASN A 338 1.06 8.07 8.75
CA ASN A 338 1.66 9.34 9.18
C ASN A 338 2.07 10.27 8.01
N LEU A 339 1.68 9.95 6.78
CA LEU A 339 1.98 10.79 5.61
C LEU A 339 1.01 11.96 5.51
N GLY A 340 1.53 13.18 5.40
CA GLY A 340 0.71 14.38 5.20
C GLY A 340 0.72 14.93 3.80
N ILE A 341 1.85 14.79 3.12
CA ILE A 341 2.03 15.28 1.77
C ILE A 341 2.74 14.23 0.92
N VAL A 342 2.24 14.08 -0.31
CA VAL A 342 2.87 13.29 -1.35
C VAL A 342 3.15 14.20 -2.54
N VAL A 343 4.42 14.36 -2.88
CA VAL A 343 4.86 15.10 -4.05
C VAL A 343 5.14 14.11 -5.17
N ILE A 344 4.35 14.16 -6.24
CA ILE A 344 4.51 13.32 -7.42
C ILE A 344 5.18 14.16 -8.49
N VAL A 345 6.43 13.84 -8.79
CA VAL A 345 7.14 14.38 -9.94
C VAL A 345 6.85 13.46 -11.13
N LEU A 346 6.26 14.00 -12.19
CA LEU A 346 5.92 13.26 -13.40
C LEU A 346 7.16 12.91 -14.23
N PRO A 347 7.12 11.86 -15.08
CA PRO A 347 8.25 11.52 -15.95
C PRO A 347 8.43 12.58 -17.04
N SER A 348 9.61 12.58 -17.67
CA SER A 348 9.94 13.55 -18.72
C SER A 348 9.34 13.21 -20.09
N VAL A 349 8.90 11.95 -20.28
CA VAL A 349 8.37 11.43 -21.54
C VAL A 349 7.05 10.71 -21.27
N GLU A 350 6.12 10.79 -22.22
CA GLU A 350 4.80 10.17 -22.11
C GLU A 350 4.90 8.65 -21.86
N PRO A 351 4.40 8.15 -20.72
CA PRO A 351 4.44 6.74 -20.42
C PRO A 351 3.38 5.98 -21.23
N ARG A 352 3.65 4.70 -21.50
CA ARG A 352 2.83 3.87 -22.42
C ARG A 352 1.34 3.84 -22.02
N PRO A 353 0.41 3.73 -23.00
CA PRO A 353 -1.01 3.57 -22.71
C PRO A 353 -1.29 2.44 -21.71
N GLY A 354 -2.18 2.71 -20.74
CA GLY A 354 -2.53 1.77 -19.66
C GLY A 354 -1.56 1.75 -18.46
N SER A 355 -0.45 2.48 -18.52
CA SER A 355 0.49 2.60 -17.38
C SER A 355 0.06 3.60 -16.30
N TRP A 356 -0.97 4.42 -16.56
CA TRP A 356 -1.50 5.43 -15.64
C TRP A 356 -2.35 4.86 -14.51
N LEU A 357 -2.97 3.69 -14.70
CA LEU A 357 -3.88 3.10 -13.70
C LEU A 357 -3.21 2.88 -12.32
N PRO A 358 -1.98 2.34 -12.21
CA PRO A 358 -1.27 2.28 -10.95
C PRO A 358 -1.08 3.63 -10.25
N LEU A 359 -0.84 4.71 -11.02
CA LEU A 359 -0.69 6.05 -10.47
C LEU A 359 -2.00 6.52 -9.84
N VAL A 360 -3.11 6.42 -10.58
CA VAL A 360 -4.45 6.81 -10.09
C VAL A 360 -4.83 6.03 -8.84
N HIS A 361 -4.53 4.73 -8.81
CA HIS A 361 -4.80 3.90 -7.64
C HIS A 361 -3.96 4.33 -6.41
N ALA A 362 -2.69 4.67 -6.61
CA ALA A 362 -1.85 5.20 -5.53
C ALA A 362 -2.35 6.56 -5.03
N VAL A 363 -2.77 7.45 -5.95
CA VAL A 363 -3.39 8.75 -5.63
C VAL A 363 -4.64 8.54 -4.77
N ASN A 364 -5.55 7.64 -5.18
CA ASN A 364 -6.73 7.31 -4.37
C ASN A 364 -6.36 6.89 -2.94
N MET A 365 -5.38 6.01 -2.78
CA MET A 365 -4.94 5.56 -1.45
C MET A 365 -4.41 6.71 -0.59
N TRP A 366 -3.56 7.58 -1.14
CA TRP A 366 -3.04 8.73 -0.39
C TRP A 366 -4.15 9.70 0.01
N LEU A 367 -5.08 9.98 -0.89
CA LEU A 367 -6.23 10.85 -0.60
C LEU A 367 -7.16 10.24 0.44
N ALA A 368 -7.39 8.92 0.39
CA ALA A 368 -8.17 8.18 1.38
C ALA A 368 -7.50 8.19 2.77
N CYS A 369 -6.16 8.17 2.82
CA CYS A 369 -5.40 8.39 4.06
C CYS A 369 -5.41 9.85 4.53
N GLY A 370 -5.95 10.78 3.74
CA GLY A 370 -6.04 12.21 4.06
C GLY A 370 -4.82 13.04 3.66
N CYS A 371 -3.90 12.47 2.86
CA CYS A 371 -2.71 13.15 2.39
C CYS A 371 -3.05 14.20 1.31
N ARG A 372 -2.31 15.31 1.31
CA ARG A 372 -2.27 16.24 0.17
C ARG A 372 -1.41 15.65 -0.93
N VAL A 373 -1.91 15.60 -2.15
CA VAL A 373 -1.12 15.13 -3.31
C VAL A 373 -0.80 16.30 -4.22
N CYS A 374 0.49 16.56 -4.41
CA CYS A 374 1.01 17.64 -5.26
C CYS A 374 1.55 17.05 -6.57
N LEU A 375 1.02 17.49 -7.71
CA LEU A 375 1.49 17.11 -9.03
C LEU A 375 2.50 18.14 -9.54
N ILE A 376 3.74 17.70 -9.74
CA ILE A 376 4.86 18.54 -10.19
C ILE A 376 5.39 18.03 -11.52
N ALA A 377 5.70 18.98 -12.42
CA ALA A 377 6.30 18.66 -13.71
C ALA A 377 7.73 18.15 -13.54
N GLY A 378 8.06 17.05 -14.22
CA GLY A 378 9.40 16.50 -14.23
C GLY A 378 10.41 17.35 -15.00
N PRO A 379 11.70 16.95 -14.97
CA PRO A 379 12.74 17.53 -15.80
C PRO A 379 12.35 17.54 -17.28
N ARG A 380 12.77 18.56 -18.04
CA ARG A 380 12.46 18.70 -19.47
C ARG A 380 13.43 17.90 -20.33
N THR A 381 12.91 17.36 -21.43
CA THR A 381 13.68 16.69 -22.49
C THR A 381 13.64 17.51 -23.79
N GLN A 382 14.40 17.09 -24.81
CA GLN A 382 14.35 17.70 -26.14
C GLN A 382 12.97 17.55 -26.81
N ASP A 383 12.22 16.50 -26.49
CA ASP A 383 10.84 16.32 -26.96
C ASP A 383 9.85 17.05 -26.04
N GLU A 384 9.74 18.36 -26.25
CA GLU A 384 8.80 19.22 -25.51
C GLU A 384 7.35 18.76 -25.68
N SER A 385 6.99 18.23 -26.86
CA SER A 385 5.64 17.80 -27.17
C SER A 385 5.21 16.65 -26.25
N SER A 386 6.08 15.67 -26.06
CA SER A 386 5.86 14.54 -25.16
C SER A 386 5.81 14.98 -23.71
N TRP A 387 6.68 15.92 -23.32
CA TRP A 387 6.69 16.48 -21.99
C TRP A 387 5.38 17.20 -21.62
N PHE A 388 4.79 17.98 -22.54
CA PHE A 388 3.45 18.57 -22.33
C PHE A 388 2.34 17.52 -22.30
N ARG A 389 2.40 16.50 -23.17
CA ARG A 389 1.41 15.40 -23.15
C ARG A 389 1.39 14.67 -21.81
N VAL A 390 2.54 14.50 -21.15
CA VAL A 390 2.59 13.91 -19.79
C VAL A 390 1.71 14.71 -18.81
N ALA A 391 1.83 16.03 -18.81
CA ALA A 391 1.05 16.91 -17.93
C ALA A 391 -0.45 16.83 -18.23
N GLU A 392 -0.81 16.87 -19.51
CA GLU A 392 -2.20 16.75 -19.97
C GLU A 392 -2.81 15.39 -19.59
N GLN A 393 -2.11 14.29 -19.86
CA GLN A 393 -2.60 12.94 -19.54
C GLN A 393 -2.70 12.72 -18.03
N ALA A 394 -1.75 13.22 -17.25
CA ALA A 394 -1.81 13.14 -15.79
C ALA A 394 -3.07 13.86 -15.26
N ARG A 395 -3.34 15.08 -15.72
CA ARG A 395 -4.57 15.81 -15.37
C ARG A 395 -5.81 15.04 -15.78
N LYS A 396 -5.87 14.56 -17.02
CA LYS A 396 -7.03 13.83 -17.54
C LYS A 396 -7.35 12.61 -16.68
N HIS A 397 -6.33 11.85 -16.28
CA HIS A 397 -6.51 10.66 -15.46
C HIS A 397 -6.87 10.98 -14.00
N VAL A 398 -6.26 12.01 -13.40
CA VAL A 398 -6.59 12.43 -12.02
C VAL A 398 -7.98 13.07 -11.97
N ASN A 399 -8.31 13.97 -12.88
CA ASN A 399 -9.62 14.62 -12.94
C ASN A 399 -10.74 13.61 -13.22
N GLY A 400 -10.53 12.64 -14.12
CA GLY A 400 -11.50 11.57 -14.35
C GLY A 400 -11.73 10.68 -13.10
N PHE A 401 -10.77 10.60 -12.18
CA PHE A 401 -10.99 9.98 -10.88
C PHE A 401 -11.75 10.90 -9.91
N LEU A 402 -11.42 12.20 -9.90
CA LEU A 402 -12.06 13.20 -9.04
C LEU A 402 -13.52 13.48 -9.41
N GLU A 403 -13.91 13.29 -10.68
CA GLU A 403 -15.32 13.38 -11.12
C GLU A 403 -16.23 12.46 -10.30
N GLY A 404 -15.72 11.30 -9.87
CA GLY A 404 -16.42 10.37 -8.98
C GLY A 404 -16.15 10.57 -7.48
N HIS A 405 -15.22 11.46 -7.11
CA HIS A 405 -14.75 11.66 -5.73
C HIS A 405 -14.44 13.14 -5.45
N VAL A 406 -15.48 13.98 -5.59
CA VAL A 406 -15.36 15.45 -5.52
C VAL A 406 -14.84 15.92 -4.15
N GLU A 407 -15.03 15.12 -3.10
CA GLU A 407 -14.53 15.35 -1.75
C GLU A 407 -13.00 15.44 -1.67
N TYR A 408 -12.28 14.84 -2.62
CA TYR A 408 -10.81 14.86 -2.66
C TYR A 408 -10.23 16.04 -3.43
N MET A 409 -11.06 16.85 -4.10
CA MET A 409 -10.60 17.93 -4.98
C MET A 409 -9.70 18.93 -4.24
N MET A 410 -10.04 19.29 -3.01
CA MET A 410 -9.26 20.24 -2.18
C MET A 410 -7.91 19.69 -1.68
N GLN A 411 -7.68 18.38 -1.83
CA GLN A 411 -6.44 17.72 -1.44
C GLN A 411 -5.44 17.60 -2.61
N ILE A 412 -5.88 17.88 -3.84
CA ILE A 412 -5.01 17.91 -5.02
C ILE A 412 -4.43 19.31 -5.23
N VAL A 413 -3.11 19.38 -5.39
CA VAL A 413 -2.41 20.60 -5.82
C VAL A 413 -1.79 20.34 -7.18
N ASP A 414 -2.36 20.95 -8.21
CA ASP A 414 -1.88 20.85 -9.59
C ASP A 414 -0.89 22.00 -9.89
N LYS A 415 0.36 21.66 -10.16
CA LYS A 415 1.43 22.58 -10.62
C LYS A 415 2.01 22.15 -11.96
N LEU A 416 1.24 21.40 -12.74
CA LEU A 416 1.66 20.99 -14.07
C LEU A 416 1.57 22.17 -15.06
N PRO A 417 2.34 22.18 -16.14
CA PRO A 417 2.24 23.20 -17.17
C PRO A 417 0.92 23.05 -17.95
N VAL A 418 0.21 24.15 -18.23
CA VAL A 418 -1.07 24.10 -18.96
C VAL A 418 -0.85 24.08 -20.48
N MET A 419 0.06 24.92 -20.97
CA MET A 419 0.41 25.02 -22.39
C MET A 419 1.78 25.66 -22.58
N ALA A 420 2.34 25.53 -23.79
CA ALA A 420 3.57 26.20 -24.17
C ALA A 420 3.43 27.73 -23.99
N GLY A 421 4.40 28.36 -23.33
CA GLY A 421 4.42 29.80 -23.07
C GLY A 421 3.70 30.27 -21.81
N ALA A 422 2.84 29.45 -21.19
CA ALA A 422 2.12 29.78 -19.95
C ALA A 422 2.74 29.11 -18.72
N MET A 423 4.07 29.12 -18.63
CA MET A 423 4.80 28.45 -17.54
C MET A 423 5.34 29.45 -16.53
N ASP A 424 5.19 29.11 -15.25
CA ASP A 424 5.85 29.82 -14.15
C ASP A 424 7.36 29.63 -14.25
N THR A 425 8.11 30.74 -14.37
CA THR A 425 9.57 30.74 -14.39
C THR A 425 10.19 30.20 -13.10
N ALA A 426 9.43 30.20 -12.00
CA ALA A 426 9.84 29.59 -10.74
C ALA A 426 9.59 28.06 -10.68
N SER A 427 9.05 27.46 -11.75
CA SER A 427 8.78 26.02 -11.78
C SER A 427 10.08 25.19 -11.71
N PRO A 428 10.10 24.12 -10.90
CA PRO A 428 11.31 23.32 -10.68
C PRO A 428 11.84 22.66 -11.96
N CYS A 429 11.01 22.46 -12.98
CA CYS A 429 11.43 21.90 -14.26
C CYS A 429 12.44 22.78 -15.03
N PHE A 430 12.51 24.08 -14.75
CA PHE A 430 13.52 24.99 -15.35
C PHE A 430 14.82 25.06 -14.54
N ALA A 431 14.83 24.55 -13.31
CA ALA A 431 16.01 24.54 -12.47
C ALA A 431 17.06 23.52 -12.94
N VAL A 432 16.66 22.58 -13.79
CA VAL A 432 17.51 21.53 -14.35
C VAL A 432 17.67 21.78 -15.85
N ALA A 433 18.88 21.55 -16.36
CA ALA A 433 19.15 21.62 -17.78
C ALA A 433 18.28 20.60 -18.56
N ILE A 434 17.97 20.93 -19.81
CA ILE A 434 17.23 20.02 -20.70
C ILE A 434 18.05 18.73 -20.86
N THR A 435 17.44 17.59 -20.51
CA THR A 435 18.09 16.29 -20.58
C THR A 435 17.94 15.71 -21.99
N GLU A 436 19.01 15.13 -22.53
CA GLU A 436 18.99 14.48 -23.86
C GLU A 436 18.07 13.25 -23.90
N ASP A 437 18.04 12.46 -22.82
CA ASP A 437 17.27 11.21 -22.71
C ASP A 437 16.60 11.09 -21.33
N GLU A 438 15.44 10.43 -21.26
CA GLU A 438 14.64 10.17 -20.05
C GLU A 438 15.43 9.35 -19.01
N HIS A 439 16.34 8.51 -19.46
CA HIS A 439 17.10 7.61 -18.58
C HIS A 439 18.41 8.22 -18.07
N THR A 440 18.81 9.37 -18.59
CA THR A 440 20.04 10.05 -18.19
C THR A 440 19.90 10.57 -16.76
N PRO A 441 20.75 10.10 -15.81
CA PRO A 441 20.65 10.53 -14.43
C PRO A 441 21.10 11.99 -14.27
N ILE A 442 20.28 12.79 -13.62
CA ILE A 442 20.57 14.19 -13.33
C ILE A 442 21.61 14.27 -12.21
N PRO A 443 22.69 15.07 -12.38
CA PRO A 443 23.70 15.27 -11.34
C PRO A 443 23.10 15.72 -10.01
N GLU A 444 23.67 15.27 -8.90
CA GLU A 444 23.13 15.54 -7.56
C GLU A 444 22.93 17.04 -7.30
N ARG A 445 23.88 17.90 -7.72
CA ARG A 445 23.77 19.36 -7.57
C ARG A 445 22.49 19.92 -8.22
N GLN A 446 22.16 19.48 -9.43
CA GLN A 446 20.96 19.90 -10.14
C GLN A 446 19.70 19.28 -9.53
N ALA A 447 19.77 18.02 -9.11
CA ALA A 447 18.65 17.35 -8.46
C ALA A 447 18.30 18.01 -7.12
N ARG A 448 19.31 18.45 -6.35
CA ARG A 448 19.13 19.26 -5.13
C ARG A 448 18.49 20.60 -5.42
N LEU A 449 18.94 21.29 -6.48
CA LEU A 449 18.33 22.54 -6.90
C LEU A 449 16.86 22.35 -7.32
N PHE A 450 16.54 21.28 -8.05
CA PHE A 450 15.17 20.91 -8.41
C PHE A 450 14.28 20.74 -7.17
N TYR A 451 14.75 20.01 -6.17
CA TYR A 451 14.01 19.82 -4.93
C TYR A 451 13.81 21.14 -4.16
N GLU A 452 14.84 21.99 -4.10
CA GLU A 452 14.73 23.29 -3.43
C GLU A 452 13.70 24.21 -4.12
N MET A 453 13.67 24.22 -5.45
CA MET A 453 12.63 24.95 -6.20
C MET A 453 11.24 24.33 -6.01
N THR A 454 11.16 22.99 -5.94
CA THR A 454 9.90 22.29 -5.64
C THR A 454 9.37 22.68 -4.26
N ARG A 455 10.25 22.74 -3.26
CA ARG A 455 9.93 23.18 -1.90
C ARG A 455 9.44 24.63 -1.87
N ARG A 456 10.08 25.55 -2.60
CA ARG A 456 9.64 26.95 -2.71
C ARG A 456 8.28 27.06 -3.39
N GLN A 457 8.10 26.38 -4.52
CA GLN A 457 6.84 26.36 -5.25
C GLN A 457 5.70 25.80 -4.38
N LEU A 458 5.99 24.82 -3.53
CA LEU A 458 4.98 24.19 -2.66
C LEU A 458 4.82 24.85 -1.29
N GLN A 459 5.61 25.88 -0.95
CA GLN A 459 5.57 26.55 0.36
C GLN A 459 4.16 26.98 0.80
N PRO A 460 3.28 27.52 -0.07
CA PRO A 460 1.92 27.90 0.33
C PRO A 460 1.05 26.69 0.74
N TRP A 461 1.37 25.50 0.25
CA TRP A 461 0.57 24.29 0.46
C TRP A 461 1.19 23.32 1.47
N ALA A 462 2.51 23.34 1.65
CA ALA A 462 3.22 22.48 2.58
C ALA A 462 4.62 22.98 2.94
N SER A 463 5.06 22.63 4.15
CA SER A 463 6.42 22.85 4.62
C SER A 463 7.24 21.57 4.41
N LEU A 464 7.98 21.50 3.29
CA LEU A 464 8.91 20.39 3.02
C LEU A 464 10.25 20.58 3.74
N GLU A 465 10.85 19.47 4.19
CA GLU A 465 12.15 19.45 4.87
C GLU A 465 13.24 20.05 3.96
N CYS A 466 14.14 20.85 4.54
CA CYS A 466 15.34 21.33 3.85
C CYS A 466 16.27 20.16 3.50
N ILE A 467 16.97 20.25 2.37
CA ILE A 467 17.96 19.22 2.00
C ILE A 467 19.12 19.25 3.03
N PRO A 468 19.49 18.10 3.62
CA PRO A 468 20.65 18.02 4.52
C PRO A 468 21.93 18.52 3.85
N GLU A 469 22.65 19.45 4.46
CA GLU A 469 23.88 20.02 3.90
C GLU A 469 24.94 18.94 3.61
N MET A 470 25.68 19.11 2.51
CA MET A 470 26.85 18.27 2.27
C MET A 470 27.89 18.59 3.34
N PRO A 471 28.51 17.58 4.00
CA PRO A 471 29.71 17.85 4.74
C PRO A 471 30.73 18.48 3.77
N PRO A 472 31.42 19.56 4.16
CA PRO A 472 32.34 20.26 3.27
C PRO A 472 33.33 19.26 2.68
N GLN A 473 33.34 19.15 1.35
CA GLN A 473 34.39 18.40 0.67
C GLN A 473 35.70 19.09 1.03
N LYS A 474 36.53 18.42 1.83
CA LYS A 474 37.94 18.77 1.95
C LYS A 474 38.53 18.62 0.55
N HIS A 475 38.58 19.71 -0.21
CA HIS A 475 39.37 19.76 -1.42
C HIS A 475 40.80 19.38 -1.03
N PRO A 476 41.41 18.33 -1.62
CA PRO A 476 42.82 18.10 -1.42
C PRO A 476 43.52 19.32 -2.00
N ALA A 477 44.23 20.07 -1.15
CA ALA A 477 45.02 21.21 -1.56
C ALA A 477 45.93 20.77 -2.73
N VAL A 478 45.91 21.57 -3.80
CA VAL A 478 46.84 21.46 -4.92
C VAL A 478 48.25 21.59 -4.34
N ARG A 479 48.95 20.47 -4.14
CA ARG A 479 50.39 20.48 -3.86
C ARG A 479 51.10 20.68 -5.20
N GLN A 480 51.72 21.85 -5.33
CA GLN A 480 52.75 22.10 -6.33
C GLN A 480 53.80 20.98 -6.25
N GLN A 481 54.18 20.44 -7.40
CA GLN A 481 55.21 19.44 -7.54
C GLN A 481 56.57 20.10 -7.45
N GLU A 482 57.43 19.64 -6.53
CA GLU A 482 58.89 19.62 -6.68
C GLU A 482 59.47 18.46 -5.82
N PRO A 483 60.68 17.97 -6.11
CA PRO A 483 60.92 16.54 -6.29
C PRO A 483 61.36 15.77 -5.04
N VAL A 484 60.85 14.54 -4.98
CA VAL A 484 61.39 13.29 -4.38
C VAL A 484 62.49 13.45 -3.30
N GLY A 485 62.04 13.44 -2.04
CA GLY A 485 62.82 13.01 -0.88
C GLY A 485 62.18 11.75 -0.29
N HIS A 486 62.97 10.68 -0.20
CA HIS A 486 62.60 9.38 0.33
C HIS A 486 62.17 9.46 1.80
N GLU A 487 60.90 9.18 2.13
CA GLU A 487 60.52 8.53 3.39
C GLU A 487 59.07 8.04 3.34
N ARG A 488 58.91 6.71 3.29
CA ARG A 488 57.62 6.03 3.41
C ARG A 488 57.29 5.90 4.89
N GLU A 489 56.56 6.86 5.45
CA GLU A 489 55.90 6.66 6.75
C GLU A 489 54.65 5.79 6.58
N TYR A 490 54.67 4.66 7.29
CA TYR A 490 53.57 3.71 7.38
C TYR A 490 52.40 4.29 8.17
N ALA A 491 51.30 4.63 7.50
CA ALA A 491 50.02 4.87 8.17
C ALA A 491 49.34 3.54 8.55
N ALA A 492 49.78 2.90 9.64
CA ALA A 492 49.08 1.72 10.17
C ALA A 492 49.33 1.42 11.65
N ILE A 493 49.39 2.40 12.56
CA ILE A 493 49.31 2.12 13.99
C ILE A 493 48.42 3.16 14.69
N LYS A 494 47.16 2.80 14.91
CA LYS A 494 46.37 3.30 16.04
C LYS A 494 46.06 2.10 16.94
N GLU A 495 46.48 2.20 18.20
CA GLU A 495 46.03 1.35 19.31
C GLU A 495 46.39 -0.14 19.25
N GLY A 496 47.63 -0.49 18.88
CA GLY A 496 48.23 -1.77 19.28
C GLY A 496 47.54 -3.06 18.82
N ARG A 497 46.62 -3.01 17.85
CA ARG A 497 46.00 -4.20 17.26
C ARG A 497 46.18 -4.17 15.74
N VAL A 498 47.12 -4.98 15.26
CA VAL A 498 47.26 -5.29 13.84
C VAL A 498 45.93 -5.82 13.33
N GLN A 499 45.27 -5.07 12.43
CA GLN A 499 44.03 -5.49 11.80
C GLN A 499 44.34 -6.60 10.77
N LYS A 500 44.59 -7.82 11.26
CA LYS A 500 44.83 -9.04 10.45
C LYS A 500 43.77 -9.23 9.36
N ARG A 501 42.56 -8.71 9.56
CA ARG A 501 41.44 -8.75 8.60
C ARG A 501 41.62 -7.81 7.41
N ALA A 502 42.28 -6.67 7.59
CA ALA A 502 42.57 -5.71 6.53
C ALA A 502 43.71 -6.18 5.62
N GLU A 503 44.77 -6.73 6.22
CA GLU A 503 45.89 -7.35 5.48
C GLU A 503 45.42 -8.55 4.67
N ARG A 504 44.61 -9.44 5.28
CA ARG A 504 44.03 -10.59 4.57
C ARG A 504 43.15 -10.17 3.39
N ARG A 505 42.41 -9.05 3.50
CA ARG A 505 41.64 -8.48 2.38
C ARG A 505 42.54 -7.91 1.29
N LYS A 506 43.65 -7.28 1.66
CA LYS A 506 44.63 -6.72 0.72
C LYS A 506 45.34 -7.84 -0.07
N GLU A 507 45.72 -8.91 0.62
CA GLU A 507 46.35 -10.09 0.03
C GLU A 507 45.39 -10.87 -0.87
N GLN A 508 44.12 -11.00 -0.46
CA GLN A 508 43.08 -11.62 -1.29
C GLN A 508 42.80 -10.81 -2.57
N ARG A 509 42.87 -9.47 -2.51
CA ARG A 509 42.78 -8.60 -3.69
C ARG A 509 43.99 -8.78 -4.61
N LYS A 510 45.20 -8.89 -4.05
CA LYS A 510 46.44 -9.14 -4.80
C LYS A 510 46.39 -10.49 -5.53
N ARG A 511 45.99 -11.57 -4.86
CA ARG A 511 45.80 -12.90 -5.47
C ARG A 511 44.76 -12.88 -6.60
N ARG A 512 43.62 -12.20 -6.41
CA ARG A 512 42.59 -12.07 -7.45
C ARG A 512 43.09 -11.30 -8.68
N SER A 513 43.92 -10.28 -8.47
CA SER A 513 44.54 -9.53 -9.56
C SER A 513 45.54 -10.38 -10.34
N GLN A 514 46.38 -11.15 -9.63
CA GLN A 514 47.36 -12.05 -10.25
C GLN A 514 46.68 -13.17 -11.04
N MET A 515 45.61 -13.79 -10.51
CA MET A 515 44.84 -14.79 -11.26
C MET A 515 44.18 -14.22 -12.51
N ARG A 516 43.72 -12.97 -12.49
CA ARG A 516 43.17 -12.31 -13.68
C ARG A 516 44.24 -11.99 -14.72
N ALA A 517 45.43 -11.59 -14.28
CA ALA A 517 46.56 -11.36 -15.18
C ALA A 517 47.00 -12.67 -15.85
N ALA A 518 47.20 -13.73 -15.07
CA ALA A 518 47.56 -15.06 -15.58
C ALA A 518 46.48 -15.62 -16.54
N ALA A 519 45.19 -15.46 -16.22
CA ALA A 519 44.11 -15.89 -17.11
C ALA A 519 44.10 -15.09 -18.43
N LYS A 520 44.49 -13.81 -18.39
CA LYS A 520 44.61 -12.98 -19.59
C LYS A 520 45.79 -13.41 -20.45
N GLU A 521 46.94 -13.72 -19.85
CA GLU A 521 48.11 -14.26 -20.56
C GLU A 521 47.81 -15.63 -21.20
N LEU A 522 47.14 -16.53 -20.47
CA LEU A 522 46.72 -17.83 -21.01
C LEU A 522 45.73 -17.68 -22.18
N SER A 523 44.81 -16.71 -22.09
CA SER A 523 43.88 -16.43 -23.19
C SER A 523 44.57 -15.84 -24.42
N GLN A 524 45.71 -15.17 -24.25
CA GLN A 524 46.50 -14.64 -25.36
C GLN A 524 47.31 -15.74 -26.06
N LEU A 525 47.82 -16.72 -25.32
CA LEU A 525 48.53 -17.89 -25.87
C LEU A 525 47.60 -18.82 -26.67
N ILE A 526 46.35 -19.01 -26.23
CA ILE A 526 45.36 -19.83 -26.94
C ILE A 526 44.94 -19.18 -28.28
N VAL A 527 45.07 -17.86 -28.40
CA VAL A 527 44.75 -17.12 -29.64
C VAL A 527 45.91 -17.14 -30.63
N THR A 528 47.14 -17.31 -30.16
CA THR A 528 48.32 -17.44 -31.05
C THR A 528 48.44 -18.83 -31.67
N ASP A 529 48.13 -19.91 -30.93
CA ASP A 529 48.14 -21.28 -31.48
C ASP A 529 47.08 -21.51 -32.57
N ARG A 530 45.99 -20.73 -32.59
CA ARG A 530 44.94 -20.83 -33.62
C ARG A 530 45.24 -20.05 -34.91
N LYS A 531 46.41 -19.43 -35.02
CA LYS A 531 46.84 -18.69 -36.21
C LYS A 531 47.93 -19.39 -37.02
N GLU A 532 48.41 -20.55 -36.57
CA GLU A 532 49.44 -21.33 -37.27
C GLU A 532 48.97 -22.68 -37.83
N ASP A 533 47.65 -22.93 -37.88
CA ASP A 533 47.04 -24.03 -38.64
C ASP A 533 46.34 -23.53 -39.92
#